data_AF-A0A813XF19-F1
#
_entry.id   AF-A0A813XF19-F1
#
_cell.length_a   1.000
_cell.length_b   1.000
_cell.length_c   1.000
_cell.angle_alpha   90.00
_cell.angle_beta   90.00
_cell.angle_gamma   90.00
#
_symmetry.space_group_name_H-M   'P 1'
#
loop_
_entity.id
_entity.type
_entity.pdbx_description
1 polymer ?
#
loop_
_entity_poly.entity_id
_entity_poly.type
_entity_poly.pdbx_seq_one_letter_code
_entity_poly.pdbx_strand_id
1 'polypeptide(L)'
;MGLRTEGQAWKYQTDFFREQSNYQCVSYDNRGCGRSSTPLTFEYTTVQMAKDALGLIDHLGWAQCHVVGVSMGGMIALELALLANRRILSLTLMATHAGGLMGQAPFIGMRHIIRTFTIRDDHQLVENALAMLYSRKTLSDSEKRQYFYDYYRERFKTRVPLSLVGNFGQMFAVQRHYISYVDLLKIRYSNFPCLVMVGTEDRLVRETNSYMLQRTLDCRLVKLEHAGHDLGGECTQQVNQELLAFFESVELKDHPSHVSSEYTTEVRALELCCQHRTHCFVYNLVGFLKGLLLGLILYCALTSGLTKNELMNIHLCTRCMVLIGCLKGLHRSILCVFNAFRARRFVRKHQLFLERAANHGGIGITLPSRHKNGIPNGCGFELPVLPLIFTVCLISLAWWTRQYD
;
A
#
# COMPACT_ATOMS: atom_id res chain seq x y z
N MET A 1 -11.30 8.39 -1.41
CA MET A 1 -10.38 9.10 -2.33
C MET A 1 -8.94 8.94 -1.84
N GLY A 2 -7.94 9.50 -2.53
CA GLY A 2 -6.52 9.46 -2.15
C GLY A 2 -6.12 10.35 -0.97
N LEU A 3 -4.81 10.46 -0.75
CA LEU A 3 -4.18 11.22 0.34
C LEU A 3 -4.50 12.73 0.24
N ARG A 4 -5.00 13.34 1.33
CA ARG A 4 -5.32 14.78 1.42
C ARG A 4 -6.39 15.28 0.43
N THR A 5 -7.23 14.38 -0.05
CA THR A 5 -8.21 14.68 -1.09
C THR A 5 -9.62 14.38 -0.60
N GLU A 6 -10.50 15.39 -0.67
CA GLU A 6 -11.93 15.27 -0.38
C GLU A 6 -12.64 14.34 -1.39
N GLY A 7 -13.73 13.70 -0.95
CA GLY A 7 -14.59 12.84 -1.76
C GLY A 7 -15.13 13.53 -3.02
N GLN A 8 -15.26 14.86 -3.01
CA GLN A 8 -15.65 15.65 -4.18
C GLN A 8 -14.71 15.48 -5.38
N ALA A 9 -13.46 15.04 -5.18
CA ALA A 9 -12.59 14.76 -6.33
C ALA A 9 -13.09 13.59 -7.20
N TRP A 10 -14.04 12.79 -6.73
CA TRP A 10 -14.74 11.79 -7.53
C TRP A 10 -15.88 12.35 -8.39
N LYS A 11 -16.09 13.67 -8.42
CA LYS A 11 -17.25 14.31 -9.06
C LYS A 11 -17.47 13.83 -10.50
N TYR A 12 -16.42 13.71 -11.30
CA TYR A 12 -16.54 13.27 -12.70
C TYR A 12 -17.08 11.84 -12.85
N GLN A 13 -16.75 10.96 -11.90
CA GLN A 13 -17.25 9.59 -11.88
C GLN A 13 -18.66 9.55 -11.27
N THR A 14 -18.89 10.23 -10.14
CA THR A 14 -20.19 10.19 -9.47
C THR A 14 -21.29 10.87 -10.28
N ASP A 15 -20.98 11.95 -11.01
CA ASP A 15 -21.96 12.61 -11.89
C ASP A 15 -22.34 11.68 -13.05
N PHE A 16 -21.36 11.01 -13.67
CA PHE A 16 -21.58 10.06 -14.74
C PHE A 16 -22.43 8.86 -14.30
N PHE A 17 -22.12 8.26 -13.15
CA PHE A 17 -22.86 7.10 -12.64
C PHE A 17 -24.24 7.46 -12.08
N ARG A 18 -24.47 8.70 -11.65
CA ARG A 18 -25.81 9.18 -11.24
C ARG A 18 -26.78 9.22 -12.43
N GLU A 19 -26.29 9.37 -13.65
CA GLU A 19 -27.12 9.33 -14.87
C GLU A 19 -27.46 7.89 -15.29
N GLN A 20 -26.81 6.88 -14.71
CA GLN A 20 -27.09 5.47 -14.95
C GLN A 20 -28.16 4.99 -13.96
N SER A 21 -29.31 4.54 -14.46
CA SER A 21 -30.50 4.24 -13.64
C SER A 21 -30.31 3.07 -12.65
N ASN A 22 -29.32 2.21 -12.87
CA ASN A 22 -29.01 1.05 -12.05
C ASN A 22 -27.96 1.30 -10.94
N TYR A 23 -27.34 2.49 -10.87
CA TYR A 23 -26.27 2.74 -9.91
C TYR A 23 -26.61 3.79 -8.86
N GLN A 24 -26.22 3.51 -7.62
CA GLN A 24 -26.13 4.50 -6.55
C GLN A 24 -24.66 4.72 -6.21
N CYS A 25 -24.28 5.99 -6.06
CA CYS A 25 -22.89 6.37 -5.83
C CYS A 25 -22.72 7.11 -4.52
N VAL A 26 -21.71 6.71 -3.74
CA VAL A 26 -21.26 7.43 -2.55
C VAL A 26 -19.76 7.64 -2.62
N SER A 27 -19.35 8.89 -2.48
CA SER A 27 -17.97 9.27 -2.15
C SER A 27 -17.98 9.96 -0.78
N TYR A 28 -16.88 9.81 -0.04
CA TYR A 28 -16.75 10.36 1.30
C TYR A 28 -15.33 10.87 1.55
N ASP A 29 -15.22 11.75 2.54
CA ASP A 29 -13.94 12.25 3.04
C ASP A 29 -13.37 11.24 4.03
N ASN A 30 -12.13 10.79 3.82
CA ASN A 30 -11.46 9.93 4.81
C ASN A 30 -11.22 10.69 6.12
N ARG A 31 -11.20 9.99 7.26
CA ARG A 31 -10.79 10.56 8.55
C ARG A 31 -9.52 11.41 8.41
N GLY A 32 -9.50 12.58 9.06
CA GLY A 32 -8.40 13.54 8.98
C GLY A 32 -8.35 14.39 7.71
N CYS A 33 -9.41 14.38 6.89
CA CYS A 33 -9.51 15.19 5.68
C CYS A 33 -10.95 15.66 5.46
N GLY A 34 -11.10 16.79 4.76
CA GLY A 34 -12.40 17.34 4.39
C GLY A 34 -13.29 17.60 5.59
N ARG A 35 -14.56 17.19 5.48
CA ARG A 35 -15.59 17.36 6.51
C ARG A 35 -15.63 16.22 7.52
N SER A 36 -14.80 15.19 7.35
CA SER A 36 -14.69 14.09 8.29
C SER A 36 -13.87 14.47 9.53
N SER A 37 -14.15 13.77 10.63
CA SER A 37 -13.50 14.01 11.91
C SER A 37 -11.98 13.82 11.84
N THR A 38 -11.26 14.60 12.64
CA THR A 38 -9.80 14.51 12.79
C THR A 38 -9.48 14.09 14.24
N PRO A 39 -9.64 12.80 14.59
CA PRO A 39 -9.34 12.34 15.93
C PRO A 39 -7.86 12.55 16.27
N LEU A 40 -7.57 12.97 17.50
CA LEU A 40 -6.20 13.16 17.98
C LEU A 40 -5.48 11.83 18.27
N THR A 41 -6.16 10.70 18.16
CA THR A 41 -5.61 9.36 18.40
C THR A 41 -4.70 8.93 17.24
N PHE A 42 -3.70 8.09 17.53
CA PHE A 42 -2.76 7.55 16.53
C PHE A 42 -3.39 6.51 15.57
N GLU A 43 -4.73 6.48 15.45
CA GLU A 43 -5.48 5.43 14.73
C GLU A 43 -5.53 5.65 13.20
N TYR A 44 -4.57 6.40 12.65
CA TYR A 44 -4.45 6.58 11.22
C TYR A 44 -3.74 5.38 10.59
N THR A 45 -4.54 4.39 10.22
CA THR A 45 -4.10 3.21 9.44
C THR A 45 -5.09 2.96 8.30
N THR A 46 -4.62 2.32 7.23
CA THR A 46 -5.48 1.90 6.11
C THR A 46 -6.55 0.91 6.56
N VAL A 47 -6.21 0.01 7.51
CA VAL A 47 -7.17 -0.89 8.17
C VAL A 47 -8.29 -0.12 8.85
N GLN A 48 -7.95 0.94 9.61
CA GLN A 48 -8.97 1.72 10.32
C GLN A 48 -9.85 2.51 9.36
N MET A 49 -9.28 3.07 8.29
CA MET A 49 -10.05 3.74 7.25
C MET A 49 -10.96 2.76 6.48
N ALA A 50 -10.55 1.49 6.32
CA ALA A 50 -11.40 0.46 5.74
C ALA A 50 -12.57 0.09 6.67
N LYS A 51 -12.38 0.11 7.99
CA LYS A 51 -13.48 -0.01 8.95
C LYS A 51 -14.46 1.15 8.86
N ASP A 52 -13.99 2.36 8.60
CA ASP A 52 -14.88 3.51 8.37
C ASP A 52 -15.71 3.32 7.10
N ALA A 53 -15.07 2.84 6.03
CA ALA A 53 -15.74 2.51 4.78
C ALA A 53 -16.84 1.46 5.01
N LEU A 54 -16.52 0.39 5.76
CA LEU A 54 -17.49 -0.63 6.13
C LEU A 54 -18.65 -0.06 6.95
N GLY A 55 -18.36 0.79 7.94
CA GLY A 55 -19.39 1.46 8.74
C GLY A 55 -20.30 2.35 7.91
N LEU A 56 -19.77 2.99 6.86
CA LEU A 56 -20.57 3.76 5.91
C LEU A 56 -21.46 2.84 5.05
N ILE A 57 -20.93 1.71 4.55
CA ILE A 57 -21.72 0.72 3.82
C ILE A 57 -22.86 0.19 4.69
N ASP A 58 -22.61 -0.06 5.98
CA ASP A 58 -23.62 -0.48 6.95
C ASP A 58 -24.68 0.60 7.19
N HIS A 59 -24.26 1.85 7.37
CA HIS A 59 -25.16 2.98 7.56
C HIS A 59 -26.11 3.19 6.37
N LEU A 60 -25.62 2.96 5.15
CA LEU A 60 -26.41 3.06 3.92
C LEU A 60 -27.32 1.84 3.69
N GLY A 61 -27.18 0.77 4.50
CA GLY A 61 -27.95 -0.46 4.35
C GLY A 61 -27.58 -1.27 3.11
N TRP A 62 -26.39 -1.06 2.54
CA TRP A 62 -25.96 -1.74 1.32
C TRP A 62 -25.48 -3.16 1.61
N ALA A 63 -26.13 -4.17 1.03
CA ALA A 63 -25.72 -5.56 1.21
C ALA A 63 -24.36 -5.84 0.56
N GLN A 64 -24.16 -5.38 -0.69
CA GLN A 64 -22.90 -5.46 -1.42
C GLN A 64 -22.74 -4.21 -2.29
N CYS A 65 -21.50 -3.86 -2.65
CA CYS A 65 -21.23 -2.74 -3.55
C CYS A 65 -19.97 -2.95 -4.40
N HIS A 66 -19.89 -2.24 -5.51
CA HIS A 66 -18.63 -2.06 -6.25
C HIS A 66 -17.74 -1.09 -5.48
N VAL A 67 -16.47 -1.46 -5.27
CA VAL A 67 -15.52 -0.62 -4.54
C VAL A 67 -14.43 -0.14 -5.47
N VAL A 68 -14.29 1.17 -5.57
CA VAL A 68 -13.26 1.84 -6.38
C VAL A 68 -12.35 2.66 -5.49
N GLY A 69 -11.05 2.43 -5.59
CA GLY A 69 -10.04 3.13 -4.80
C GLY A 69 -8.88 3.63 -5.64
N VAL A 70 -8.56 4.92 -5.54
CA VAL A 70 -7.37 5.52 -6.14
C VAL A 70 -6.31 5.85 -5.10
N SER A 71 -5.03 5.54 -5.37
CA SER A 71 -3.91 5.88 -4.48
C SER A 71 -4.10 5.29 -3.08
N MET A 72 -4.05 6.09 -2.02
CA MET A 72 -4.41 5.67 -0.65
C MET A 72 -5.81 5.03 -0.58
N GLY A 73 -6.76 5.48 -1.40
CA GLY A 73 -8.09 4.87 -1.50
C GLY A 73 -8.04 3.42 -1.99
N GLY A 74 -7.10 3.08 -2.88
CA GLY A 74 -6.87 1.69 -3.31
C GLY A 74 -6.26 0.83 -2.21
N MET A 75 -5.40 1.41 -1.37
CA MET A 75 -4.86 0.74 -0.18
C MET A 75 -5.97 0.41 0.81
N ILE A 76 -6.88 1.36 1.05
CA ILE A 76 -8.07 1.18 1.88
C ILE A 76 -9.00 0.11 1.28
N ALA A 77 -9.17 0.11 -0.04
CA ALA A 77 -10.01 -0.86 -0.75
C ALA A 77 -9.46 -2.30 -0.62
N LEU A 78 -8.13 -2.49 -0.68
CA LEU A 78 -7.50 -3.79 -0.40
C LEU A 78 -7.77 -4.29 1.03
N GLU A 79 -7.67 -3.40 2.02
CA GLU A 79 -7.98 -3.73 3.42
C GLU A 79 -9.47 -4.07 3.58
N LEU A 80 -10.36 -3.31 2.95
CA LEU A 80 -11.81 -3.57 2.99
C LEU A 80 -12.14 -4.93 2.36
N ALA A 81 -11.49 -5.28 1.25
CA ALA A 81 -11.63 -6.58 0.60
C ALA A 81 -11.23 -7.75 1.53
N LEU A 82 -10.19 -7.57 2.35
CA LEU A 82 -9.79 -8.56 3.36
C LEU A 82 -10.74 -8.61 4.56
N LEU A 83 -11.20 -7.45 5.02
CA LEU A 83 -12.05 -7.33 6.20
C LEU A 83 -13.48 -7.82 5.95
N ALA A 84 -14.02 -7.59 4.74
CA ALA A 84 -15.44 -7.76 4.44
C ALA A 84 -15.68 -8.26 3.00
N ASN A 85 -14.97 -9.32 2.58
CA ASN A 85 -15.04 -9.85 1.21
C ASN A 85 -16.48 -10.09 0.69
N ARG A 86 -17.42 -10.50 1.55
CA ARG A 86 -18.83 -10.75 1.18
C ARG A 86 -19.58 -9.49 0.79
N ARG A 87 -19.10 -8.31 1.16
CA ARG A 87 -19.71 -7.01 0.86
C ARG A 87 -19.25 -6.42 -0.47
N ILE A 88 -18.32 -7.08 -1.16
CA ILE A 88 -17.69 -6.58 -2.38
C ILE A 88 -18.28 -7.31 -3.58
N LEU A 89 -18.89 -6.56 -4.50
CA LEU A 89 -19.30 -7.07 -5.82
C LEU A 89 -18.12 -7.10 -6.78
N SER A 90 -17.31 -6.04 -6.77
CA SER A 90 -16.05 -5.97 -7.52
C SER A 90 -15.09 -4.97 -6.88
N LEU A 91 -13.80 -5.11 -7.19
CA LEU A 91 -12.74 -4.27 -6.65
C LEU A 91 -11.93 -3.60 -7.78
N THR A 92 -11.99 -2.28 -7.86
CA THR A 92 -11.16 -1.50 -8.79
C THR A 92 -10.05 -0.74 -8.06
N LEU A 93 -8.81 -0.97 -8.47
CA LEU A 93 -7.58 -0.42 -7.90
C LEU A 93 -6.90 0.51 -8.92
N MET A 94 -6.94 1.81 -8.66
CA MET A 94 -6.39 2.84 -9.54
C MET A 94 -5.13 3.45 -8.93
N ALA A 95 -4.03 3.55 -9.69
CA ALA A 95 -2.82 4.27 -9.30
C ALA A 95 -2.40 4.00 -7.82
N THR A 96 -2.32 2.73 -7.43
CA THR A 96 -2.16 2.30 -6.03
C THR A 96 -1.12 1.17 -5.89
N HIS A 97 -0.81 0.77 -4.67
CA HIS A 97 0.18 -0.27 -4.36
C HIS A 97 -0.18 -1.07 -3.11
N ALA A 98 0.34 -2.29 -3.01
CA ALA A 98 0.23 -3.12 -1.79
C ALA A 98 1.23 -2.75 -0.68
N GLY A 99 2.07 -1.73 -0.89
CA GLY A 99 3.03 -1.26 0.12
C GLY A 99 4.42 -1.88 0.01
N GLY A 100 5.18 -1.83 1.10
CA GLY A 100 6.57 -2.32 1.14
C GLY A 100 7.56 -1.46 0.34
N LEU A 101 8.66 -2.06 -0.13
CA LEU A 101 9.70 -1.35 -0.88
C LEU A 101 9.18 -0.79 -2.21
N MET A 102 8.19 -1.46 -2.81
CA MET A 102 7.58 -1.03 -4.07
C MET A 102 6.56 0.11 -3.88
N GLY A 103 6.03 0.26 -2.66
CA GLY A 103 5.13 1.38 -2.30
C GLY A 103 5.85 2.71 -2.06
N GLN A 104 7.17 2.78 -2.24
CA GLN A 104 7.88 4.06 -2.15
C GLN A 104 7.61 4.91 -3.39
N ALA A 105 7.23 6.16 -3.15
CA ALA A 105 7.05 7.11 -4.24
C ALA A 105 8.36 7.29 -5.04
N PRO A 106 8.29 7.45 -6.38
CA PRO A 106 9.44 7.85 -7.18
C PRO A 106 10.10 9.12 -6.62
N PHE A 107 11.41 9.28 -6.85
CA PHE A 107 12.15 10.47 -6.38
C PHE A 107 11.50 11.79 -6.83
N ILE A 108 11.02 11.83 -8.09
CA ILE A 108 10.31 12.98 -8.63
C ILE A 108 9.03 13.30 -7.83
N GLY A 109 8.21 12.30 -7.53
CA GLY A 109 7.01 12.46 -6.68
C GLY A 109 7.36 12.88 -5.27
N MET A 110 8.36 12.25 -4.65
CA MET A 110 8.83 12.60 -3.31
C MET A 110 9.28 14.06 -3.23
N ARG A 111 9.98 14.56 -4.26
CA ARG A 111 10.37 15.98 -4.35
C ARG A 111 9.15 16.91 -4.32
N HIS A 112 8.09 16.59 -5.07
CA HIS A 112 6.87 17.40 -5.09
C HIS A 112 6.07 17.32 -3.78
N ILE A 113 6.06 16.15 -3.13
CA ILE A 113 5.46 15.98 -1.80
C ILE A 113 6.17 16.89 -0.79
N ILE A 114 7.52 16.84 -0.72
CA ILE A 114 8.31 17.66 0.19
C ILE A 114 8.09 19.16 -0.08
N ARG A 115 8.13 19.59 -1.35
CA ARG A 115 7.89 20.99 -1.72
C ARG A 115 6.52 21.49 -1.28
N THR A 116 5.51 20.62 -1.24
CA THR A 116 4.15 21.01 -0.78
C THR A 116 4.16 21.56 0.65
N PHE A 117 5.11 21.13 1.51
CA PHE A 117 5.22 21.62 2.88
C PHE A 117 5.94 22.95 3.03
N THR A 118 6.71 23.34 2.01
CA THR A 118 7.54 24.55 2.04
C THR A 118 6.93 25.70 1.27
N ILE A 119 6.07 25.42 0.29
CA ILE A 119 5.40 26.45 -0.53
C ILE A 119 4.37 27.20 0.30
N ARG A 120 4.45 28.54 0.24
CA ARG A 120 3.49 29.47 0.86
C ARG A 120 2.66 30.25 -0.16
N ASP A 121 3.12 30.30 -1.41
CA ASP A 121 2.47 30.97 -2.52
C ASP A 121 1.45 30.05 -3.19
N ASP A 122 0.22 30.54 -3.38
CA ASP A 122 -0.89 29.74 -3.91
C ASP A 122 -0.64 29.32 -5.37
N HIS A 123 -0.09 30.21 -6.20
CA HIS A 123 0.24 29.90 -7.59
C HIS A 123 1.27 28.77 -7.64
N GLN A 124 2.37 28.86 -6.89
CA GLN A 124 3.37 27.81 -6.81
C GLN A 124 2.80 26.50 -6.26
N LEU A 125 1.81 26.55 -5.36
CA LEU A 125 1.16 25.36 -4.83
C LEU A 125 0.34 24.65 -5.91
N VAL A 126 -0.40 25.41 -6.72
CA VAL A 126 -1.12 24.91 -7.90
C VAL A 126 -0.14 24.31 -8.91
N GLU A 127 0.90 25.03 -9.29
CA GLU A 127 1.94 24.53 -10.21
C GLU A 127 2.58 23.23 -9.72
N ASN A 128 2.87 23.14 -8.42
CA ASN A 128 3.41 21.94 -7.83
C ASN A 128 2.41 20.78 -7.86
N ALA A 129 1.12 21.03 -7.65
CA ALA A 129 0.08 20.02 -7.78
C ALA A 129 -0.05 19.51 -9.22
N LEU A 130 -0.05 20.41 -10.21
CA LEU A 130 -0.14 20.05 -11.62
C LEU A 130 1.04 19.19 -12.06
N ALA A 131 2.27 19.61 -11.74
CA ALA A 131 3.49 18.88 -12.08
C ALA A 131 3.55 17.50 -11.41
N MET A 132 2.93 17.35 -10.24
CA MET A 132 2.89 16.12 -9.47
C MET A 132 1.83 15.14 -10.00
N LEU A 133 0.68 15.62 -10.47
CA LEU A 133 -0.51 14.81 -10.70
C LEU A 133 -0.82 14.50 -12.17
N TYR A 134 -0.42 15.35 -13.12
CA TYR A 134 -0.79 15.20 -14.54
C TYR A 134 0.38 14.82 -15.44
N SER A 135 0.07 14.13 -16.55
CA SER A 135 1.08 13.76 -17.56
C SER A 135 1.70 14.97 -18.26
N ARG A 136 2.82 14.74 -18.96
CA ARG A 136 3.41 15.77 -19.84
C ARG A 136 2.46 16.19 -20.95
N LYS A 137 1.70 15.24 -21.53
CA LYS A 137 0.73 15.50 -22.59
C LYS A 137 -0.31 16.53 -22.14
N THR A 138 -0.88 16.33 -20.95
CA THR A 138 -1.85 17.26 -20.36
C THR A 138 -1.23 18.61 -20.02
N LEU A 139 0.00 18.61 -19.51
CA LEU A 139 0.71 19.85 -19.18
C LEU A 139 1.19 20.64 -20.41
N SER A 140 1.35 19.99 -21.57
CA SER A 140 1.70 20.67 -22.83
C SER A 140 0.49 21.23 -23.58
N ASP A 141 -0.72 20.78 -23.23
CA ASP A 141 -1.98 21.28 -23.78
C ASP A 141 -2.40 22.51 -22.98
N SER A 142 -2.38 23.70 -23.61
CA SER A 142 -2.65 24.97 -22.94
C SER A 142 -4.06 25.04 -22.35
N GLU A 143 -5.05 24.50 -23.05
CA GLU A 143 -6.45 24.55 -22.62
C GLU A 143 -6.66 23.63 -21.41
N LYS A 144 -6.19 22.37 -21.51
CA LYS A 144 -6.30 21.42 -20.38
C LYS A 144 -5.49 21.86 -19.18
N ARG A 145 -4.27 22.35 -19.39
CA ARG A 145 -3.43 22.87 -18.31
C ARG A 145 -4.12 24.03 -17.61
N GLN A 146 -4.70 24.97 -18.35
CA GLN A 146 -5.42 26.11 -17.79
C GLN A 146 -6.65 25.64 -17.00
N TYR A 147 -7.43 24.72 -17.56
CA TYR A 147 -8.57 24.11 -16.87
C TYR A 147 -8.19 23.51 -15.50
N PHE A 148 -7.15 22.67 -15.47
CA PHE A 148 -6.70 22.06 -14.21
C PHE A 148 -6.07 23.08 -13.26
N TYR A 149 -5.39 24.10 -13.79
CA TYR A 149 -4.88 25.21 -12.99
C TYR A 149 -6.02 25.91 -12.24
N ASP A 150 -7.08 26.29 -12.96
CA ASP A 150 -8.25 26.95 -12.37
C ASP A 150 -9.00 26.04 -11.40
N TYR A 151 -9.13 24.75 -11.73
CA TYR A 151 -9.67 23.74 -10.83
C TYR A 151 -8.91 23.68 -9.49
N TYR A 152 -7.58 23.57 -9.51
CA TYR A 152 -6.77 23.50 -8.29
C TYR A 152 -6.71 24.82 -7.54
N ARG A 153 -6.69 25.95 -8.25
CA ARG A 153 -6.77 27.28 -7.64
C ARG A 153 -8.05 27.44 -6.83
N GLU A 154 -9.20 27.12 -7.42
CA GLU A 154 -10.48 27.21 -6.72
C GLU A 154 -10.60 26.15 -5.63
N ARG A 155 -10.12 24.93 -5.87
CA ARG A 155 -10.07 23.87 -4.85
C ARG A 155 -9.26 24.30 -3.62
N PHE A 156 -8.08 24.88 -3.79
CA PHE A 156 -7.24 25.26 -2.65
C PHE A 156 -7.82 26.43 -1.84
N LYS A 157 -8.59 27.33 -2.48
CA LYS A 157 -9.33 28.39 -1.79
C LYS A 157 -10.54 27.88 -1.00
N THR A 158 -11.25 26.89 -1.54
CA THR A 158 -12.58 26.48 -1.03
C THR A 158 -12.57 25.22 -0.19
N ARG A 159 -11.51 24.41 -0.26
CA ARG A 159 -11.39 23.18 0.53
C ARG A 159 -11.40 23.44 2.03
N VAL A 160 -11.79 22.42 2.79
CA VAL A 160 -11.58 22.45 4.24
C VAL A 160 -10.06 22.45 4.52
N PRO A 161 -9.54 23.37 5.35
CA PRO A 161 -8.12 23.40 5.69
C PRO A 161 -7.64 22.05 6.25
N LEU A 162 -6.50 21.58 5.76
CA LEU A 162 -5.93 20.31 6.21
C LEU A 162 -5.45 20.45 7.66
N SER A 163 -6.04 19.66 8.55
CA SER A 163 -5.51 19.51 9.91
C SER A 163 -4.11 18.90 9.88
N LEU A 164 -3.17 19.43 10.67
CA LEU A 164 -1.82 18.87 10.78
C LEU A 164 -1.87 17.41 11.23
N VAL A 165 -2.71 17.09 12.21
CA VAL A 165 -2.88 15.73 12.74
C VAL A 165 -3.43 14.81 11.66
N GLY A 166 -4.49 15.24 10.96
CA GLY A 166 -5.09 14.45 9.89
C GLY A 166 -4.14 14.22 8.73
N ASN A 167 -3.43 15.26 8.33
CA ASN A 167 -2.45 15.24 7.24
C ASN A 167 -1.28 14.29 7.54
N PHE A 168 -0.60 14.46 8.68
CA PHE A 168 0.49 13.56 9.06
C PHE A 168 -0.01 12.15 9.35
N GLY A 169 -1.20 12.02 9.95
CA GLY A 169 -1.86 10.74 10.17
C GLY A 169 -2.04 9.96 8.87
N GLN A 170 -2.64 10.56 7.85
CA GLN A 170 -2.81 9.92 6.53
C GLN A 170 -1.47 9.61 5.86
N MET A 171 -0.47 10.49 5.94
CA MET A 171 0.87 10.19 5.41
C MET A 171 1.51 8.98 6.08
N PHE A 172 1.41 8.89 7.41
CA PHE A 172 1.91 7.74 8.14
C PHE A 172 1.13 6.47 7.81
N ALA A 173 -0.18 6.56 7.59
CA ALA A 173 -1.00 5.43 7.15
C ALA A 173 -0.49 4.89 5.79
N VAL A 174 -0.27 5.78 4.81
CA VAL A 174 0.29 5.42 3.50
C VAL A 174 1.68 4.80 3.64
N GLN A 175 2.57 5.42 4.42
CA GLN A 175 3.95 4.93 4.58
C GLN A 175 4.02 3.57 5.29
N ARG A 176 3.08 3.28 6.20
CA ARG A 176 3.01 2.03 6.96
C ARG A 176 2.14 0.96 6.30
N HIS A 177 1.38 1.31 5.27
CA HIS A 177 0.51 0.38 4.58
C HIS A 177 1.31 -0.80 4.01
N TYR A 178 0.79 -2.00 4.22
CA TYR A 178 1.36 -3.22 3.69
C TYR A 178 0.31 -4.32 3.64
N ILE A 179 0.02 -4.80 2.44
CA ILE A 179 -0.70 -6.05 2.19
C ILE A 179 0.32 -7.10 1.78
N SER A 180 0.33 -8.23 2.49
CA SER A 180 1.25 -9.31 2.17
C SER A 180 0.87 -9.99 0.85
N TYR A 181 1.82 -10.67 0.23
CA TYR A 181 1.53 -11.48 -0.97
C TYR A 181 0.42 -12.52 -0.70
N VAL A 182 0.40 -13.09 0.49
CA VAL A 182 -0.63 -14.06 0.89
C VAL A 182 -2.00 -13.40 1.00
N ASP A 183 -2.07 -12.20 1.57
CA ASP A 183 -3.34 -11.49 1.68
C ASP A 183 -3.83 -11.03 0.31
N LEU A 184 -2.94 -10.66 -0.62
CA LEU A 184 -3.32 -10.45 -2.02
C LEU A 184 -3.89 -11.73 -2.65
N LEU A 185 -3.34 -12.91 -2.36
CA LEU A 185 -3.93 -14.16 -2.83
C LEU A 185 -5.30 -14.44 -2.20
N LYS A 186 -5.53 -14.11 -0.93
CA LYS A 186 -6.88 -14.18 -0.34
C LYS A 186 -7.88 -13.33 -1.11
N ILE A 187 -7.45 -12.15 -1.58
CA ILE A 187 -8.29 -11.30 -2.44
C ILE A 187 -8.49 -11.96 -3.81
N ARG A 188 -7.42 -12.46 -4.46
CA ARG A 188 -7.51 -13.15 -5.77
C ARG A 188 -8.59 -14.23 -5.80
N TYR A 189 -8.61 -15.06 -4.76
CA TYR A 189 -9.52 -16.19 -4.66
C TYR A 189 -10.79 -15.87 -3.84
N SER A 190 -11.09 -14.58 -3.65
CA SER A 190 -12.41 -14.15 -3.19
C SER A 190 -13.41 -14.21 -4.35
N ASN A 191 -14.70 -14.33 -4.05
CA ASN A 191 -15.76 -14.52 -5.04
C ASN A 191 -16.13 -13.23 -5.82
N PHE A 192 -15.21 -12.28 -5.99
CA PHE A 192 -15.45 -11.05 -6.74
C PHE A 192 -14.29 -10.75 -7.69
N PRO A 193 -14.56 -10.25 -8.91
CA PRO A 193 -13.53 -9.88 -9.85
C PRO A 193 -12.83 -8.57 -9.45
N CYS A 194 -11.59 -8.43 -9.91
CA CYS A 194 -10.76 -7.24 -9.71
C CYS A 194 -10.46 -6.54 -11.04
N LEU A 195 -10.18 -5.24 -10.97
CA LEU A 195 -9.69 -4.41 -12.07
C LEU A 195 -8.56 -3.53 -11.57
N VAL A 196 -7.45 -3.48 -12.29
CA VAL A 196 -6.34 -2.56 -11.99
C VAL A 196 -6.24 -1.53 -13.11
N MET A 197 -6.11 -0.25 -12.74
CA MET A 197 -5.86 0.83 -13.70
C MET A 197 -4.59 1.61 -13.33
N VAL A 198 -3.85 2.04 -14.35
CA VAL A 198 -2.57 2.74 -14.17
C VAL A 198 -2.33 3.78 -15.25
N GLY A 199 -1.77 4.93 -14.88
CA GLY A 199 -1.25 5.92 -15.82
C GLY A 199 0.24 5.67 -16.09
N THR A 200 0.65 5.69 -17.36
CA THR A 200 2.03 5.39 -17.74
C THR A 200 3.04 6.50 -17.40
N GLU A 201 2.56 7.68 -16.99
CA GLU A 201 3.37 8.80 -16.50
C GLU A 201 3.10 9.17 -15.03
N ASP A 202 2.55 8.26 -14.23
CA ASP A 202 2.33 8.48 -12.79
C ASP A 202 3.66 8.75 -12.05
N ARG A 203 3.75 9.94 -11.43
CA ARG A 203 4.94 10.40 -10.69
C ARG A 203 4.90 10.07 -9.20
N LEU A 204 3.76 9.62 -8.67
CA LEU A 204 3.54 9.31 -7.27
C LEU A 204 3.56 7.81 -6.99
N VAL A 205 2.98 7.00 -7.88
CA VAL A 205 2.95 5.54 -7.76
C VAL A 205 3.57 4.92 -9.01
N ARG A 206 4.62 4.12 -8.82
CA ARG A 206 5.26 3.41 -9.94
C ARG A 206 4.28 2.43 -10.57
N GLU A 207 4.17 2.43 -11.90
CA GLU A 207 3.34 1.51 -12.66
C GLU A 207 3.65 0.02 -12.39
N THR A 208 4.89 -0.28 -11.97
CA THR A 208 5.30 -1.63 -11.57
C THR A 208 4.47 -2.19 -10.42
N ASN A 209 3.88 -1.33 -9.58
CA ASN A 209 2.95 -1.75 -8.54
C ASN A 209 1.66 -2.30 -9.15
N SER A 210 1.11 -1.65 -10.16
CA SER A 210 -0.08 -2.12 -10.88
C SER A 210 0.20 -3.43 -11.61
N TYR A 211 1.39 -3.62 -12.18
CA TYR A 211 1.79 -4.90 -12.78
C TYR A 211 1.90 -6.02 -11.74
N MET A 212 2.42 -5.72 -10.55
CA MET A 212 2.49 -6.68 -9.45
C MET A 212 1.08 -7.04 -8.94
N LEU A 213 0.23 -6.03 -8.71
CA LEU A 213 -1.15 -6.22 -8.29
C LEU A 213 -1.91 -7.05 -9.32
N GLN A 214 -1.84 -6.69 -10.60
CA GLN A 214 -2.53 -7.43 -11.64
C GLN A 214 -2.09 -8.90 -11.71
N ARG A 215 -0.78 -9.18 -11.69
CA ARG A 215 -0.28 -10.57 -11.75
C ARG A 215 -0.67 -11.37 -10.50
N THR A 216 -0.70 -10.73 -9.34
CA THR A 216 -0.99 -11.42 -8.07
C THR A 216 -2.48 -11.62 -7.88
N LEU A 217 -3.32 -10.68 -8.32
CA LEU A 217 -4.77 -10.76 -8.28
C LEU A 217 -5.36 -11.48 -9.50
N ASP A 218 -4.54 -11.76 -10.50
CA ASP A 218 -4.90 -12.38 -11.78
C ASP A 218 -6.13 -11.74 -12.42
N CYS A 219 -6.01 -10.44 -12.65
CA CYS A 219 -7.14 -9.61 -13.02
C CYS A 219 -6.88 -8.81 -14.31
N ARG A 220 -7.90 -8.09 -14.79
CA ARG A 220 -7.74 -7.18 -15.93
C ARG A 220 -6.87 -5.98 -15.52
N LEU A 221 -6.00 -5.54 -16.44
CA LEU A 221 -5.22 -4.31 -16.31
C LEU A 221 -5.57 -3.36 -17.46
N VAL A 222 -5.96 -2.15 -17.11
CA VAL A 222 -6.13 -1.03 -18.05
C VAL A 222 -4.96 -0.09 -17.88
N LYS A 223 -4.18 0.08 -18.95
CA LYS A 223 -3.12 1.09 -19.01
C LYS A 223 -3.65 2.32 -19.73
N LEU A 224 -3.61 3.45 -19.04
CA LEU A 224 -3.96 4.76 -19.60
C LEU A 224 -2.67 5.40 -20.10
N GLU A 225 -2.49 5.34 -21.42
CA GLU A 225 -1.29 5.85 -22.07
C GLU A 225 -1.21 7.37 -21.97
N HIS A 226 -0.04 7.87 -21.56
CA HIS A 226 0.21 9.28 -21.32
C HIS A 226 -0.73 9.90 -20.27
N ALA A 227 -1.05 9.14 -19.21
CA ALA A 227 -1.81 9.63 -18.07
C ALA A 227 -0.92 9.72 -16.81
N GLY A 228 -1.18 10.71 -15.96
CA GLY A 228 -0.52 10.93 -14.68
C GLY A 228 -1.15 10.12 -13.54
N HIS A 229 -1.16 10.69 -12.35
CA HIS A 229 -1.71 10.08 -11.14
C HIS A 229 -3.23 10.29 -11.01
N ASP A 230 -3.74 11.46 -11.42
CA ASP A 230 -5.17 11.79 -11.32
C ASP A 230 -5.98 11.22 -12.49
N LEU A 231 -6.03 9.88 -12.58
CA LEU A 231 -6.64 9.16 -13.69
C LEU A 231 -8.11 9.57 -13.93
N GLY A 232 -8.87 9.77 -12.84
CA GLY A 232 -10.29 10.08 -12.90
C GLY A 232 -10.60 11.48 -13.45
N GLY A 233 -9.69 12.45 -13.25
CA GLY A 233 -9.81 13.79 -13.83
C GLY A 233 -9.15 13.90 -15.21
N GLU A 234 -7.99 13.27 -15.40
CA GLU A 234 -7.22 13.39 -16.65
C GLU A 234 -7.79 12.55 -17.79
N CYS A 235 -8.30 11.35 -17.47
CA CYS A 235 -8.82 10.38 -18.44
C CYS A 235 -10.30 10.07 -18.19
N THR A 236 -11.08 11.09 -17.80
CA THR A 236 -12.48 10.98 -17.34
C THR A 236 -13.34 10.02 -18.17
N GLN A 237 -13.44 10.25 -19.48
CA GLN A 237 -14.31 9.45 -20.35
C GLN A 237 -13.88 7.98 -20.38
N GLN A 238 -12.57 7.73 -20.55
CA GLN A 238 -12.04 6.38 -20.62
C GLN A 238 -12.19 5.65 -19.29
N VAL A 239 -11.90 6.31 -18.16
CA VAL A 239 -12.09 5.72 -16.81
C VAL A 239 -13.56 5.38 -16.57
N ASN A 240 -14.48 6.30 -16.90
CA ASN A 240 -15.91 6.08 -16.69
C ASN A 240 -16.43 4.91 -17.53
N GLN A 241 -16.03 4.83 -18.80
CA GLN A 241 -16.41 3.72 -19.70
C GLN A 241 -15.85 2.38 -19.23
N GLU A 242 -14.59 2.34 -18.79
CA GLU A 242 -13.96 1.11 -18.30
C GLU A 242 -14.57 0.64 -16.97
N LEU A 243 -14.93 1.57 -16.09
CA LEU A 243 -15.67 1.24 -14.86
C LEU A 243 -17.05 0.69 -15.17
N LEU A 244 -17.81 1.35 -16.06
CA LEU A 244 -19.16 0.93 -16.42
C LEU A 244 -19.15 -0.47 -17.06
N ALA A 245 -18.32 -0.67 -18.08
CA ALA A 245 -18.18 -1.97 -18.75
C ALA A 245 -17.76 -3.07 -17.77
N PHE A 246 -16.87 -2.74 -16.81
CA PHE A 246 -16.49 -3.69 -15.78
C PHE A 246 -17.66 -4.04 -14.87
N PHE A 247 -18.40 -3.06 -14.34
CA PHE A 247 -19.53 -3.31 -13.45
C PHE A 247 -20.64 -4.11 -14.13
N GLU A 248 -21.00 -3.76 -15.36
CA GLU A 248 -21.98 -4.50 -16.17
C GLU A 248 -21.56 -5.96 -16.38
N SER A 249 -20.27 -6.21 -16.65
CA SER A 249 -19.76 -7.58 -16.79
C SER A 249 -19.88 -8.41 -15.50
N VAL A 250 -19.81 -7.77 -14.33
CA VAL A 250 -20.00 -8.43 -13.03
C VAL A 250 -21.47 -8.74 -12.79
N GLU A 251 -22.36 -7.79 -13.08
CA GLU A 251 -23.80 -7.92 -12.92
C GLU A 251 -24.39 -9.01 -13.84
N LEU A 252 -23.85 -9.13 -15.06
CA LEU A 252 -24.22 -10.17 -16.03
C LEU A 252 -23.64 -11.56 -15.71
N LYS A 253 -22.80 -11.69 -14.67
CA LYS A 253 -22.11 -12.93 -14.25
C LYS A 253 -21.27 -13.60 -15.35
N ASP A 254 -20.76 -12.83 -16.31
CA ASP A 254 -19.87 -13.33 -17.37
C ASP A 254 -18.46 -13.66 -16.87
N HIS A 255 -18.22 -13.62 -15.55
CA HIS A 255 -16.95 -13.97 -14.94
C HIS A 255 -16.94 -15.43 -14.46
N PRO A 256 -15.96 -16.25 -14.87
CA PRO A 256 -15.82 -17.59 -14.34
C PRO A 256 -15.61 -17.53 -12.83
N SER A 257 -16.45 -18.26 -12.09
CA SER A 257 -16.29 -18.41 -10.65
C SER A 257 -15.02 -19.22 -10.37
N HIS A 258 -13.92 -18.52 -10.03
CA HIS A 258 -12.66 -19.14 -9.62
C HIS A 258 -12.77 -19.70 -8.19
N VAL A 259 -13.65 -20.67 -7.96
CA VAL A 259 -13.60 -21.49 -6.76
C VAL A 259 -12.99 -22.84 -7.14
N SER A 260 -11.66 -22.87 -7.30
CA SER A 260 -10.92 -24.13 -7.44
C SER A 260 -10.40 -24.61 -6.07
N SER A 261 -10.39 -25.93 -5.87
CA SER A 261 -9.86 -26.59 -4.67
C SER A 261 -8.38 -26.28 -4.38
N GLU A 262 -7.64 -25.77 -5.38
CA GLU A 262 -6.24 -25.34 -5.27
C GLU A 262 -6.05 -24.14 -4.33
N TYR A 263 -7.08 -23.28 -4.21
CA TYR A 263 -7.09 -22.09 -3.34
C TYR A 263 -6.63 -22.40 -1.91
N THR A 264 -7.10 -23.52 -1.35
CA THR A 264 -6.85 -23.82 0.07
C THR A 264 -5.43 -24.29 0.36
N THR A 265 -4.77 -24.91 -0.61
CA THR A 265 -3.49 -25.58 -0.40
C THR A 265 -2.32 -24.63 -0.68
N GLU A 266 -2.38 -23.89 -1.78
CA GLU A 266 -1.34 -22.92 -2.15
C GLU A 266 -1.29 -21.75 -1.18
N VAL A 267 -2.45 -21.20 -0.79
CA VAL A 267 -2.54 -20.12 0.21
C VAL A 267 -2.05 -20.60 1.58
N ARG A 268 -2.42 -21.80 2.04
CA ARG A 268 -1.88 -22.34 3.31
C ARG A 268 -0.37 -22.58 3.27
N ALA A 269 0.16 -23.08 2.15
CA ALA A 269 1.60 -23.27 1.99
C ALA A 269 2.35 -21.92 1.97
N LEU A 270 1.77 -20.90 1.36
CA LEU A 270 2.32 -19.55 1.31
C LEU A 270 2.14 -18.78 2.62
N GLU A 271 1.05 -18.95 3.38
CA GLU A 271 0.90 -18.42 4.75
C GLU A 271 2.06 -18.88 5.63
N LEU A 272 2.35 -20.18 5.59
CA LEU A 272 3.47 -20.77 6.32
C LEU A 272 4.84 -20.26 5.82
N CYS A 273 5.00 -20.03 4.52
CA CYS A 273 6.23 -19.48 3.93
C CYS A 273 6.41 -17.97 4.14
N CYS A 274 5.35 -17.17 4.15
CA CYS A 274 5.41 -15.72 4.33
C CYS A 274 5.54 -15.34 5.81
N GLN A 275 4.91 -16.08 6.73
CA GLN A 275 5.27 -16.03 8.16
C GLN A 275 6.77 -16.25 8.39
N HIS A 276 7.44 -16.92 7.44
CA HIS A 276 8.88 -17.16 7.44
C HIS A 276 9.70 -16.10 6.67
N ARG A 277 9.20 -15.51 5.56
CA ARG A 277 9.97 -14.60 4.68
C ARG A 277 9.89 -13.10 5.07
N THR A 278 8.72 -12.59 5.46
CA THR A 278 8.56 -11.17 5.84
C THR A 278 9.12 -10.88 7.22
N HIS A 279 9.14 -11.87 8.12
CA HIS A 279 9.59 -11.68 9.50
C HIS A 279 11.10 -11.50 9.68
N CYS A 280 11.94 -12.10 8.82
CA CYS A 280 13.38 -12.24 9.12
C CYS A 280 14.30 -11.12 8.57
N PHE A 281 14.02 -10.52 7.40
CA PHE A 281 15.00 -9.63 6.74
C PHE A 281 14.61 -8.13 6.77
N VAL A 282 13.37 -7.79 6.40
CA VAL A 282 12.96 -6.37 6.22
C VAL A 282 12.63 -5.70 7.56
N TYR A 283 12.02 -6.40 8.52
CA TYR A 283 11.62 -5.81 9.79
C TYR A 283 12.79 -5.59 10.77
N ASN A 284 13.82 -6.45 10.72
CA ASN A 284 15.01 -6.30 11.56
C ASN A 284 15.83 -5.07 11.14
N LEU A 285 16.03 -4.86 9.83
CA LEU A 285 16.82 -3.74 9.33
C LEU A 285 16.03 -2.43 9.32
N VAL A 286 14.77 -2.42 8.86
CA VAL A 286 13.95 -1.20 8.81
C VAL A 286 13.53 -0.74 10.20
N GLY A 287 13.23 -1.67 11.12
CA GLY A 287 12.93 -1.34 12.51
C GLY A 287 14.14 -0.74 13.24
N PHE A 288 15.32 -1.35 13.06
CA PHE A 288 16.59 -0.84 13.58
C PHE A 288 16.94 0.54 13.00
N LEU A 289 16.88 0.71 11.68
CA LEU A 289 17.18 2.00 11.03
C LEU A 289 16.16 3.08 11.38
N LYS A 290 14.87 2.75 11.54
CA LYS A 290 13.85 3.71 12.01
C LYS A 290 14.07 4.11 13.46
N GLY A 291 14.43 3.18 14.33
CA GLY A 291 14.78 3.47 15.73
C GLY A 291 16.04 4.35 15.83
N LEU A 292 17.05 4.06 15.02
CA LEU A 292 18.27 4.86 14.91
C LEU A 292 17.97 6.28 14.39
N LEU A 293 17.17 6.41 13.33
CA LEU A 293 16.82 7.70 12.74
C LEU A 293 15.95 8.55 13.66
N LEU A 294 14.93 7.97 14.32
CA LEU A 294 14.14 8.69 15.31
C LEU A 294 14.98 9.09 16.53
N GLY A 295 15.89 8.23 16.99
CA GLY A 295 16.84 8.55 18.05
C GLY A 295 17.77 9.70 17.68
N LEU A 296 18.27 9.74 16.45
CA LEU A 296 19.10 10.82 15.93
C LEU A 296 18.31 12.14 15.76
N ILE A 297 17.06 12.07 15.29
CA ILE A 297 16.20 13.25 15.15
C ILE A 297 15.85 13.83 16.53
N LEU A 298 15.49 12.98 17.51
CA LEU A 298 15.22 13.43 18.88
C LEU A 298 16.48 13.99 19.54
N TYR A 299 17.64 13.36 19.31
CA TYR A 299 18.93 13.85 19.79
C TYR A 299 19.21 15.24 19.23
N CYS A 300 19.15 15.44 17.91
CA CYS A 300 19.38 16.74 17.29
C CYS A 300 18.36 17.81 17.73
N ALA A 301 17.08 17.45 17.89
CA ALA A 301 16.03 18.37 18.31
C ALA A 301 16.13 18.79 19.79
N LEU A 302 16.71 17.96 20.64
CA LEU A 302 16.85 18.23 22.07
C LEU A 302 18.22 18.83 22.42
N THR A 303 19.27 18.63 21.62
CA THR A 303 20.62 19.12 21.94
C THR A 303 20.85 20.63 21.76
N SER A 304 19.88 21.38 21.21
CA SER A 304 19.97 22.83 21.14
C SER A 304 19.60 23.48 22.49
N GLY A 305 20.61 23.72 23.33
CA GLY A 305 20.48 24.57 24.53
C GLY A 305 20.25 23.87 25.87
N LEU A 306 20.49 22.56 25.99
CA LEU A 306 20.29 21.81 27.25
C LEU A 306 21.54 21.72 28.13
N THR A 307 21.33 21.52 29.43
CA THR A 307 22.39 21.33 30.43
C THR A 307 22.96 19.90 30.41
N LYS A 308 24.16 19.72 30.98
CA LYS A 308 24.91 18.44 30.95
C LYS A 308 24.14 17.24 31.55
N ASN A 309 23.31 17.47 32.57
CA ASN A 309 22.49 16.43 33.21
C ASN A 309 21.28 16.03 32.35
N GLU A 310 20.67 16.98 31.63
CA GLU A 310 19.55 16.72 30.72
C GLU A 310 20.00 15.92 29.49
N LEU A 311 21.21 16.22 28.97
CA LEU A 311 21.87 15.43 27.93
C LEU A 311 22.10 13.97 28.34
N MET A 312 22.46 13.72 29.61
CA MET A 312 22.71 12.37 30.12
C MET A 312 21.42 11.53 30.18
N ASN A 313 20.30 12.14 30.59
CA ASN A 313 18.98 11.49 30.61
C ASN A 313 18.44 11.21 29.20
N ILE A 314 18.67 12.12 28.24
CA ILE A 314 18.31 11.92 26.84
C ILE A 314 19.15 10.80 26.21
N HIS A 315 20.44 10.72 26.52
CA HIS A 315 21.29 9.61 26.08
C HIS A 315 20.79 8.26 26.62
N LEU A 316 20.36 8.19 27.88
CA LEU A 316 19.80 6.98 28.46
C LEU A 316 18.49 6.58 27.78
N CYS A 317 17.57 7.53 27.55
CA CYS A 317 16.31 7.30 26.84
C CYS A 317 16.52 6.79 25.40
N THR A 318 17.42 7.43 24.64
CA THR A 318 17.74 7.01 23.27
C THR A 318 18.37 5.61 23.25
N ARG A 319 19.25 5.28 24.21
CA ARG A 319 19.84 3.94 24.35
C ARG A 319 18.80 2.88 24.71
N CYS A 320 17.87 3.18 25.62
CA CYS A 320 16.76 2.28 25.95
C CYS A 320 15.85 2.02 24.75
N MET A 321 15.55 3.04 23.94
CA MET A 321 14.74 2.90 22.72
C MET A 321 15.43 2.03 21.67
N VAL A 322 16.75 2.16 21.50
CA VAL A 322 17.55 1.27 20.64
C VAL A 322 17.53 -0.17 21.16
N LEU A 323 17.72 -0.38 22.47
CA LEU A 323 17.71 -1.71 23.08
C LEU A 323 16.34 -2.40 22.97
N ILE A 324 15.25 -1.67 23.20
CA ILE A 324 13.88 -2.17 23.01
C ILE A 324 13.67 -2.57 21.54
N GLY A 325 14.20 -1.78 20.59
CA GLY A 325 14.22 -2.12 19.18
C GLY A 325 14.94 -3.45 18.89
N CYS A 326 16.14 -3.62 19.45
CA CYS A 326 16.94 -4.84 19.30
C CYS A 326 16.26 -6.08 19.91
N LEU A 327 15.72 -5.98 21.13
CA LEU A 327 15.04 -7.10 21.81
C LEU A 327 13.74 -7.51 21.07
N LYS A 328 12.98 -6.54 20.55
CA LYS A 328 11.82 -6.83 19.70
C LYS A 328 12.21 -7.51 18.39
N GLY A 329 13.35 -7.15 17.81
CA GLY A 329 13.93 -7.85 16.64
C GLY A 329 14.34 -9.29 16.95
N LEU A 330 14.99 -9.53 18.09
CA LEU A 330 15.44 -10.86 18.52
C LEU A 330 14.27 -11.82 18.78
N HIS A 331 13.27 -11.40 19.57
CA HIS A 331 12.08 -12.23 19.86
C HIS A 331 11.35 -12.65 18.57
N ARG A 332 11.22 -11.74 17.61
CA ARG A 332 10.57 -12.02 16.31
C ARG A 332 11.41 -12.93 15.40
N SER A 333 12.74 -12.89 15.53
CA SER A 333 13.65 -13.78 14.82
C SER A 333 13.54 -15.23 15.33
N ILE A 334 13.35 -15.44 16.63
CA ILE A 334 13.09 -16.78 17.21
C ILE A 334 11.77 -17.36 16.67
N LEU A 335 10.70 -16.55 16.66
CA LEU A 335 9.41 -16.97 16.09
C LEU A 335 9.49 -17.32 14.59
N CYS A 336 10.33 -16.61 13.83
CA CYS A 336 10.61 -16.88 12.41
C CYS A 336 11.16 -18.30 12.20
N VAL A 337 12.10 -18.75 13.05
CA VAL A 337 12.70 -20.10 12.99
C VAL A 337 11.68 -21.20 13.29
N PHE A 338 10.79 -21.00 14.26
CA PHE A 338 9.74 -21.99 14.57
C PHE A 338 8.71 -22.12 13.43
N ASN A 339 8.30 -20.99 12.83
CA ASN A 339 7.35 -21.00 11.72
C ASN A 339 7.95 -21.64 10.45
N ALA A 340 9.25 -21.44 10.20
CA ALA A 340 10.00 -22.12 9.15
C ALA A 340 9.93 -23.65 9.25
N PHE A 341 10.11 -24.18 10.45
CA PHE A 341 10.06 -25.62 10.72
C PHE A 341 8.66 -26.18 10.47
N ARG A 342 7.62 -25.44 10.90
CA ARG A 342 6.22 -25.79 10.64
C ARG A 342 5.89 -25.80 9.15
N ALA A 343 6.34 -24.80 8.40
CA ALA A 343 6.16 -24.71 6.95
C ALA A 343 6.76 -25.92 6.22
N ARG A 344 8.01 -26.28 6.53
CA ARG A 344 8.69 -27.45 5.95
C ARG A 344 7.97 -28.76 6.27
N ARG A 345 7.46 -28.91 7.50
CA ARG A 345 6.70 -30.10 7.90
C ARG A 345 5.36 -30.20 7.16
N PHE A 346 4.69 -29.07 6.94
CA PHE A 346 3.40 -29.03 6.23
C PHE A 346 3.54 -29.37 4.74
N VAL A 347 4.52 -28.76 4.05
CA VAL A 347 4.83 -29.04 2.63
C VAL A 347 5.17 -30.52 2.42
N ARG A 348 5.99 -31.11 3.31
CA ARG A 348 6.32 -32.54 3.27
C ARG A 348 5.10 -33.43 3.54
N LYS A 349 4.25 -33.06 4.50
CA LYS A 349 3.06 -33.84 4.88
C LYS A 349 2.03 -33.93 3.75
N HIS A 350 1.86 -32.87 2.96
CA HIS A 350 0.82 -32.80 1.93
C HIS A 350 1.35 -33.03 0.51
N GLN A 351 2.59 -33.54 0.37
CA GLN A 351 3.22 -33.84 -0.92
C GLN A 351 3.09 -32.71 -1.94
N LEU A 352 3.25 -31.44 -1.50
CA LEU A 352 3.14 -30.26 -2.37
C LEU A 352 4.33 -30.08 -3.31
N PHE A 353 5.03 -31.17 -3.62
CA PHE A 353 5.97 -31.22 -4.71
C PHE A 353 5.14 -31.24 -5.99
N LEU A 354 5.31 -30.23 -6.85
CA LEU A 354 4.69 -30.19 -8.18
C LEU A 354 4.87 -31.56 -8.84
N GLU A 355 3.77 -32.29 -9.02
CA GLU A 355 3.80 -33.57 -9.74
C GLU A 355 4.34 -33.32 -11.14
N ARG A 356 5.27 -34.18 -11.56
CA ARG A 356 5.78 -34.19 -12.93
C ARG A 356 4.58 -34.32 -13.86
N ALA A 357 4.38 -33.33 -14.74
CA ALA A 357 3.61 -33.51 -15.95
C ALA A 357 4.24 -34.67 -16.75
N ALA A 358 3.71 -35.87 -16.56
CA ALA A 358 3.98 -37.03 -17.39
C ALA A 358 2.68 -37.35 -18.11
N ASN A 359 2.75 -37.22 -19.44
CA ASN A 359 1.79 -37.69 -20.45
C ASN A 359 0.51 -36.84 -20.63
N HIS A 360 0.53 -35.90 -21.59
CA HIS A 360 -0.06 -36.10 -22.91
C HIS A 360 0.28 -34.90 -23.83
N GLY A 361 0.56 -35.19 -25.10
CA GLY A 361 1.19 -34.29 -26.06
C GLY A 361 0.29 -33.15 -26.56
N GLY A 362 0.92 -32.01 -26.87
CA GLY A 362 0.30 -30.91 -27.62
C GLY A 362 0.78 -29.52 -27.20
N ILE A 363 1.70 -28.97 -27.99
CA ILE A 363 2.07 -27.54 -28.15
C ILE A 363 2.64 -26.84 -26.90
N GLY A 364 3.95 -26.55 -26.98
CA GLY A 364 4.78 -26.11 -25.88
C GLY A 364 4.56 -24.65 -25.43
N ILE A 365 4.49 -24.51 -24.11
CA ILE A 365 4.99 -23.34 -23.39
C ILE A 365 6.10 -23.84 -22.47
N THR A 366 7.35 -23.59 -22.86
CA THR A 366 8.53 -23.88 -22.04
C THR A 366 8.53 -22.92 -20.84
N LEU A 367 8.05 -23.38 -19.68
CA LEU A 367 8.29 -22.64 -18.44
C LEU A 367 9.81 -22.59 -18.17
N PRO A 368 10.36 -21.45 -17.70
CA PRO A 368 11.80 -21.33 -17.46
C PRO A 368 12.25 -22.40 -16.46
N SER A 369 13.34 -23.09 -16.80
CA SER A 369 13.93 -24.24 -16.09
C SER A 369 14.47 -23.97 -14.67
N ARG A 370 13.99 -22.93 -13.97
CA ARG A 370 14.51 -22.44 -12.69
C ARG A 370 13.61 -22.68 -11.46
N HIS A 371 12.51 -23.43 -11.59
CA HIS A 371 11.60 -23.80 -10.48
C HIS A 371 11.80 -25.23 -9.94
N LYS A 372 12.99 -25.83 -10.13
CA LYS A 372 13.24 -27.27 -9.92
C LYS A 372 13.00 -27.84 -8.50
N ASN A 373 12.77 -27.02 -7.47
CA ASN A 373 12.65 -27.50 -6.08
C ASN A 373 11.40 -27.01 -5.31
N GLY A 374 10.37 -26.47 -5.97
CA GLY A 374 9.11 -26.08 -5.30
C GLY A 374 9.25 -24.97 -4.24
N ILE A 375 10.42 -24.33 -4.16
CA ILE A 375 10.70 -23.21 -3.29
C ILE A 375 11.45 -22.18 -4.14
N PRO A 376 11.00 -20.90 -4.22
CA PRO A 376 11.72 -19.86 -4.96
C PRO A 376 13.15 -19.69 -4.44
N ASN A 377 14.12 -19.49 -5.33
CA ASN A 377 15.49 -19.11 -4.93
C ASN A 377 15.44 -17.88 -4.00
N GLY A 378 16.23 -17.92 -2.91
CA GLY A 378 16.17 -16.98 -1.78
C GLY A 378 15.46 -17.53 -0.52
N CYS A 379 15.04 -18.80 -0.54
CA CYS A 379 14.61 -19.54 0.66
C CYS A 379 15.68 -20.54 1.16
N GLY A 380 16.83 -20.57 0.49
CA GLY A 380 18.05 -21.20 0.99
C GLY A 380 18.69 -20.30 2.03
N PHE A 381 18.94 -20.85 3.20
CA PHE A 381 19.84 -20.24 4.18
C PHE A 381 21.23 -20.12 3.55
N GLU A 382 21.62 -18.92 3.16
CA GLU A 382 23.02 -18.56 3.42
C GLU A 382 23.04 -18.04 4.85
N LEU A 383 23.83 -18.70 5.68
CA LEU A 383 23.94 -18.52 7.11
C LEU A 383 24.81 -17.32 7.60
N PRO A 384 25.30 -16.32 6.81
CA PRO A 384 26.30 -15.39 7.34
C PRO A 384 25.70 -14.18 8.08
N VAL A 385 24.38 -13.94 8.04
CA VAL A 385 23.80 -12.70 8.61
C VAL A 385 23.48 -12.80 10.10
N LEU A 386 23.12 -13.99 10.61
CA LEU A 386 22.86 -14.19 12.04
C LEU A 386 24.11 -13.95 12.91
N PRO A 387 25.29 -14.50 12.55
CA PRO A 387 26.53 -14.21 13.26
C PRO A 387 26.86 -12.73 13.28
N LEU A 388 26.61 -12.01 12.18
CA LEU A 388 26.89 -10.57 12.08
C LEU A 388 26.00 -9.74 13.01
N ILE A 389 24.68 -10.02 13.05
CA ILE A 389 23.75 -9.32 13.96
C ILE A 389 24.07 -9.64 15.41
N PHE A 390 24.35 -10.91 15.74
CA PHE A 390 24.78 -11.29 17.08
C PHE A 390 26.09 -10.61 17.49
N THR A 391 27.05 -10.51 16.55
CA THR A 391 28.34 -9.85 16.77
C THR A 391 28.15 -8.35 16.98
N VAL A 392 27.31 -7.67 16.20
CA VAL A 392 27.01 -6.23 16.39
C VAL A 392 26.30 -5.98 17.71
N CYS A 393 25.35 -6.85 18.10
CA CYS A 393 24.68 -6.76 19.40
C CYS A 393 25.67 -6.99 20.56
N LEU A 394 26.54 -8.01 20.48
CA LEU A 394 27.55 -8.31 21.50
C LEU A 394 28.62 -7.21 21.60
N ILE A 395 29.07 -6.66 20.48
CA ILE A 395 30.00 -5.51 20.45
C ILE A 395 29.34 -4.29 21.08
N SER A 396 28.07 -4.03 20.79
CA SER A 396 27.32 -2.91 21.37
C SER A 396 27.11 -3.11 22.88
N LEU A 397 26.86 -4.34 23.33
CA LEU A 397 26.72 -4.69 24.75
C LEU A 397 28.07 -4.63 25.50
N ALA A 398 29.15 -5.07 24.88
CA ALA A 398 30.51 -5.01 25.44
C ALA A 398 31.07 -3.58 25.48
N TRP A 399 30.68 -2.74 24.52
CA TRP A 399 30.95 -1.29 24.57
C TRP A 399 30.13 -0.62 25.67
N TRP A 400 28.90 -1.08 25.92
CA TRP A 400 28.04 -0.59 27.01
C TRP A 400 28.61 -0.91 28.40
N THR A 401 29.18 -2.10 28.63
CA THR A 401 29.77 -2.46 29.93
C THR A 401 31.09 -1.75 30.22
N ARG A 402 31.91 -1.46 29.21
CA ARG A 402 33.22 -0.77 29.38
C ARG A 402 33.15 0.73 29.71
N GLN A 403 31.97 1.35 29.66
CA GLN A 403 31.80 2.77 29.98
C GLN A 403 31.17 3.02 31.36
N TYR A 404 30.96 1.95 32.15
CA TYR A 404 30.38 2.01 33.50
C TYR A 404 31.27 1.33 34.57
N ASP A 405 32.48 0.92 34.21
CA ASP A 405 33.63 0.82 35.12
C ASP A 405 34.48 2.09 34.91
#